data_AF-A0A7S0LGT8-F1
#
_entry.id   AF-A0A7S0LGT8-F1
#
_cell.length_a   1.000
_cell.length_b   1.000
_cell.length_c   1.000
_cell.angle_alpha   90.00
_cell.angle_beta   90.00
_cell.angle_gamma   90.00
#
_symmetry.space_group_name_H-M   'P 1'
#
loop_
_entity.id
_entity.type
_entity.pdbx_description
1 polymer ?
#
loop_
_entity_poly.entity_id
_entity_poly.type
_entity_poly.pdbx_seq_one_letter_code
_entity_poly.pdbx_strand_id
1 'polypeptide(L)'
;MANVPEHCASMPQSQLKVWQTWHGTHTFCCDGRVMVGPDIGATFFAALVTTATSATFWLFVCPSLSPIVVVGAALLYAMTIGFMVLTATTDPGILPRNPNVDDAEAAANAQSMRSTEINGVTVQLKWCHTCRIWRPPRASHCSECNVCV
;
A
#
# COMPACT_ATOMS: atom_id res chain seq x y z
N MET A 1 16.07 -2.52 -9.81
CA MET A 1 16.26 -1.13 -10.27
C MET A 1 14.87 -0.54 -10.37
N ALA A 2 14.57 0.54 -9.66
CA ALA A 2 13.27 1.20 -9.79
C ALA A 2 13.09 1.64 -11.25
N ASN A 3 11.90 1.47 -11.82
CA ASN A 3 11.54 2.01 -13.14
C ASN A 3 11.44 3.54 -13.03
N VAL A 4 12.57 4.20 -12.80
CA VAL A 4 12.69 5.64 -13.00
C VAL A 4 12.55 5.84 -14.50
N PRO A 5 11.55 6.61 -14.98
CA PRO A 5 11.43 6.91 -16.41
C PRO A 5 12.76 7.44 -16.92
N GLU A 6 13.25 7.00 -18.08
CA GLU A 6 14.59 7.34 -18.57
C GLU A 6 14.84 8.86 -18.62
N HIS A 7 13.80 9.66 -18.84
CA HIS A 7 13.85 11.12 -18.80
C HIS A 7 14.26 11.68 -17.42
N CYS A 8 13.93 11.00 -16.33
CA CYS A 8 14.25 11.41 -14.96
C CYS A 8 15.66 10.96 -14.53
N ALA A 9 16.32 10.07 -15.29
CA ALA A 9 17.65 9.56 -14.94
C ALA A 9 18.76 10.62 -15.08
N SER A 10 18.54 11.67 -15.87
CA SER A 10 19.50 12.77 -16.11
C SER A 10 19.26 14.01 -15.24
N MET A 11 18.19 14.03 -14.43
CA MET A 11 17.86 15.19 -13.59
C MET A 11 18.66 15.17 -12.28
N PRO A 12 19.12 16.35 -11.80
CA PRO A 12 19.75 16.43 -10.49
C PRO A 12 18.77 15.99 -9.40
N GLN A 13 19.26 15.24 -8.40
CA GLN A 13 18.41 14.66 -7.33
C GLN A 13 17.55 15.71 -6.60
N SER A 14 17.98 16.97 -6.54
CA SER A 14 17.23 18.08 -5.95
C SER A 14 15.95 18.47 -6.71
N GLN A 15 15.78 17.98 -7.94
CA GLN A 15 14.62 18.25 -8.80
C GLN A 15 13.66 17.03 -8.90
N LEU A 16 14.05 15.87 -8.35
CA LEU A 16 13.23 14.66 -8.42
C LEU A 16 12.17 14.66 -7.32
N LYS A 17 10.91 14.38 -7.70
CA LYS A 17 9.82 14.21 -6.74
C LYS A 17 9.93 12.85 -6.06
N VAL A 18 9.54 12.76 -4.80
CA VAL A 18 9.62 11.54 -3.98
C VAL A 18 8.96 10.32 -4.65
N TRP A 19 7.83 10.51 -5.33
CA TRP A 19 7.13 9.40 -6.01
C TRP A 19 7.89 8.88 -7.25
N GLN A 20 8.77 9.69 -7.85
CA GLN A 20 9.59 9.28 -9.00
C GLN A 20 10.81 8.46 -8.57
N THR A 21 11.30 8.68 -7.35
CA THR A 21 12.41 7.93 -6.74
C THR A 21 11.93 6.83 -5.79
N TRP A 22 10.63 6.53 -5.80
CA TRP A 22 10.03 5.53 -4.94
C TRP A 22 10.62 4.14 -5.20
N HIS A 23 11.02 3.45 -4.13
CA HIS A 23 11.69 2.16 -4.24
C HIS A 23 10.74 0.95 -4.27
N GLY A 24 9.48 1.15 -3.85
CA GLY A 24 8.44 0.12 -3.91
C GLY A 24 7.83 -0.01 -5.31
N THR A 25 6.92 -0.96 -5.47
CA THR A 25 6.23 -1.28 -6.73
C THR A 25 4.84 -0.62 -6.85
N HIS A 26 4.61 0.46 -6.09
CA HIS A 26 3.31 1.11 -6.03
C HIS A 26 3.00 1.89 -7.31
N THR A 27 1.72 1.99 -7.64
CA THR A 27 1.25 2.79 -8.77
C THR A 27 0.86 4.17 -8.27
N PHE A 28 1.45 5.21 -8.85
CA PHE A 28 1.10 6.59 -8.54
C PHE A 28 0.19 7.17 -9.62
N CYS A 29 -0.84 7.91 -9.22
CA CYS A 29 -1.68 8.70 -10.13
C CYS A 29 -1.83 10.15 -9.64
N CYS A 30 -2.36 11.02 -10.51
CA CYS A 30 -2.54 12.45 -10.23
C CYS A 30 -1.25 13.17 -9.78
N ASP A 31 -0.16 13.05 -10.55
CA ASP A 31 1.16 13.63 -10.24
C ASP A 31 1.76 13.22 -8.89
N GLY A 32 1.42 12.01 -8.42
CA GLY A 32 1.90 11.46 -7.16
C GLY A 32 1.08 11.84 -5.93
N ARG A 33 -0.11 12.45 -6.11
CA ARG A 33 -1.03 12.77 -5.02
C ARG A 33 -1.78 11.54 -4.49
N VAL A 34 -1.91 10.52 -5.33
CA VAL A 34 -2.57 9.27 -4.99
C VAL A 34 -1.59 8.13 -5.22
N MET A 35 -1.48 7.28 -4.21
CA MET A 35 -0.62 6.11 -4.18
C MET A 35 -1.51 4.89 -4.01
N VAL A 36 -1.45 3.97 -4.95
CA VAL A 36 -2.23 2.73 -4.96
C VAL A 36 -1.27 1.54 -4.90
N GLY A 37 -1.78 0.39 -4.46
CA GLY A 37 -1.05 -0.87 -4.50
C GLY A 37 -0.49 -1.21 -5.90
N PRO A 38 0.40 -2.22 -5.97
CA PRO A 38 1.04 -2.64 -7.22
C PRO A 38 0.03 -3.15 -8.26
N ASP A 39 -1.03 -3.83 -7.82
CA ASP A 39 -2.09 -4.33 -8.69
C ASP A 39 -3.32 -3.41 -8.67
N ILE A 40 -3.23 -2.34 -9.46
CA ILE A 40 -4.37 -1.44 -9.68
C ILE A 40 -5.53 -2.14 -10.40
N GLY A 41 -5.24 -3.17 -11.21
CA GLY A 41 -6.23 -3.93 -11.97
C GLY A 41 -7.18 -4.70 -11.06
N ALA A 42 -6.66 -5.37 -10.04
CA ALA A 42 -7.48 -6.05 -9.03
C ALA A 42 -8.41 -5.07 -8.29
N THR A 43 -7.93 -3.86 -7.99
CA THR A 43 -8.74 -2.82 -7.34
C THR A 43 -9.88 -2.35 -8.26
N PHE A 44 -9.60 -2.10 -9.53
CA PHE A 44 -10.62 -1.77 -10.53
C PHE A 44 -11.62 -2.90 -10.74
N PHE A 45 -11.16 -4.14 -10.76
CA PHE A 45 -12.03 -5.31 -10.90
C PHE A 45 -12.99 -5.43 -9.71
N ALA A 46 -12.48 -5.29 -8.48
CA ALA A 46 -13.33 -5.29 -7.28
C ALA A 46 -14.37 -4.15 -7.31
N ALA A 47 -13.96 -2.96 -7.75
CA ALA A 47 -14.85 -1.81 -7.94
C ALA A 47 -15.97 -2.10 -8.96
N LEU A 48 -15.60 -2.71 -10.09
CA LEU A 48 -16.53 -3.07 -11.16
C LEU A 48 -17.55 -4.09 -10.67
N VAL A 49 -17.11 -5.17 -10.01
CA VAL A 49 -18.01 -6.21 -9.48
C VAL A 49 -18.96 -5.64 -8.42
N THR A 50 -18.45 -4.80 -7.52
CA THR A 50 -19.27 -4.13 -6.48
C THR A 50 -20.32 -3.20 -7.10
N THR A 51 -19.93 -2.46 -8.14
CA THR A 51 -20.85 -1.57 -8.87
C THR A 51 -21.89 -2.35 -9.65
N ALA A 52 -21.49 -3.43 -10.34
CA ALA A 52 -22.38 -4.25 -11.14
C ALA A 52 -23.46 -4.94 -10.28
N THR A 53 -23.06 -5.54 -9.16
CA THR A 53 -24.01 -6.16 -8.21
C THR A 53 -24.99 -5.12 -7.66
N SER A 54 -24.51 -3.94 -7.27
CA SER A 54 -25.36 -2.84 -6.82
C SER A 54 -26.31 -2.36 -7.92
N ALA A 55 -25.84 -2.25 -9.17
CA ALA A 55 -26.67 -1.84 -10.31
C ALA A 55 -27.84 -2.79 -10.56
N THR A 56 -27.66 -4.10 -10.41
CA THR A 56 -28.77 -5.05 -10.53
C THR A 56 -29.85 -4.81 -9.47
N PHE A 57 -29.46 -4.51 -8.22
CA PHE A 57 -30.41 -4.14 -7.18
C PHE A 57 -31.19 -2.85 -7.53
N TRP A 58 -30.48 -1.83 -8.02
CA TRP A 58 -31.09 -0.56 -8.43
C TRP A 58 -32.10 -0.71 -9.57
N LEU A 59 -31.81 -1.55 -10.55
CA LEU A 59 -32.65 -1.71 -11.75
C LEU A 59 -33.88 -2.60 -11.49
N PHE A 60 -33.71 -3.71 -10.76
CA PHE A 60 -34.75 -4.73 -10.64
C PHE A 60 -35.54 -4.69 -9.33
N VAL A 61 -34.92 -4.22 -8.24
CA VAL A 61 -35.52 -4.31 -6.90
C VAL A 61 -36.07 -2.96 -6.43
N CYS A 62 -35.33 -1.86 -6.66
CA CYS A 62 -35.73 -0.53 -6.19
C CYS A 62 -37.12 -0.04 -6.66
N PRO A 63 -37.61 -0.31 -7.89
CA PRO A 63 -38.95 0.12 -8.30
C PRO A 63 -40.08 -0.44 -7.42
N SER A 64 -39.84 -1.54 -6.71
CA SER A 64 -40.82 -2.21 -5.85
C SER A 64 -40.62 -1.95 -4.35
N LEU A 65 -39.63 -1.13 -3.98
CA LEU A 65 -39.27 -0.87 -2.58
C LEU A 65 -39.73 0.52 -2.11
N SER A 66 -39.94 0.64 -0.79
CA SER A 66 -40.21 1.93 -0.15
C SER A 66 -39.02 2.90 -0.30
N PRO A 67 -39.25 4.22 -0.43
CA PRO A 67 -38.18 5.21 -0.61
C PRO A 67 -37.11 5.21 0.49
N ILE A 68 -37.47 4.88 1.74
CA ILE A 68 -36.52 4.84 2.86
C ILE A 68 -35.46 3.75 2.64
N VAL A 69 -35.86 2.59 2.14
CA VAL A 69 -34.96 1.47 1.85
C VAL A 69 -34.03 1.84 0.69
N VAL A 70 -34.56 2.50 -0.33
CA VAL A 70 -33.79 3.00 -1.49
C VAL A 70 -32.71 4.00 -1.03
N VAL A 71 -33.05 4.96 -0.17
CA VAL A 71 -32.07 5.91 0.39
C VAL A 71 -31.02 5.19 1.23
N GLY A 72 -31.43 4.27 2.11
CA GLY A 72 -30.50 3.50 2.94
C GLY A 72 -29.49 2.69 2.11
N ALA A 73 -29.95 2.00 1.06
CA ALA A 73 -29.09 1.27 0.14
C ALA A 73 -28.11 2.19 -0.59
N ALA A 74 -28.52 3.41 -0.94
CA ALA A 74 -27.68 4.37 -1.66
C ALA A 74 -26.54 4.86 -0.76
N LEU A 75 -26.85 5.13 0.50
CA LEU A 75 -25.86 5.50 1.51
C LEU A 75 -24.87 4.38 1.78
N LEU A 76 -25.35 3.13 1.94
CA LEU A 76 -24.47 1.97 2.13
C LEU A 76 -23.54 1.74 0.93
N TYR A 77 -24.05 1.87 -0.29
CA TYR A 77 -23.24 1.79 -1.51
C TYR A 77 -22.19 2.89 -1.55
N ALA A 78 -22.58 4.14 -1.28
CA ALA A 78 -21.66 5.28 -1.24
C ALA A 78 -20.54 5.08 -0.19
N MET A 79 -20.86 4.59 1.01
CA MET A 79 -19.87 4.26 2.03
C MET A 79 -18.95 3.12 1.58
N THR A 80 -19.49 2.10 0.92
CA THR A 80 -18.70 0.95 0.44
C THR A 80 -17.65 1.40 -0.58
N ILE A 81 -18.06 2.18 -1.58
CA ILE A 81 -17.13 2.73 -2.57
C ILE A 81 -16.15 3.71 -1.90
N GLY A 82 -16.62 4.53 -0.97
CA GLY A 82 -15.77 5.45 -0.20
C GLY A 82 -14.68 4.73 0.60
N PHE A 83 -15.02 3.66 1.32
CA PHE A 83 -14.06 2.85 2.07
C PHE A 83 -13.13 2.06 1.17
N MET A 84 -13.60 1.59 0.01
CA MET A 84 -12.75 0.93 -0.97
C MET A 84 -11.68 1.90 -1.49
N VAL A 85 -12.07 3.13 -1.86
CA VAL A 85 -11.11 4.17 -2.28
C VAL A 85 -10.15 4.51 -1.16
N LEU A 86 -10.67 4.80 0.04
CA LEU A 86 -9.84 5.13 1.20
C LEU A 86 -8.81 4.01 1.48
N THR A 87 -9.25 2.75 1.53
CA THR A 87 -8.38 1.61 1.79
C THR A 87 -7.32 1.44 0.71
N ALA A 88 -7.71 1.58 -0.57
CA ALA A 88 -6.80 1.43 -1.69
C ALA A 88 -5.73 2.53 -1.77
N THR A 89 -6.02 3.72 -1.21
CA THR A 89 -5.13 4.88 -1.27
C THR A 89 -4.46 5.24 0.05
N THR A 90 -4.74 4.51 1.13
CA THR A 90 -4.16 4.78 2.45
C THR A 90 -2.81 4.10 2.59
N ASP A 91 -1.85 4.83 3.14
CA ASP A 91 -0.53 4.29 3.48
C ASP A 91 -0.68 3.19 4.56
N PRO A 92 -0.26 1.94 4.28
CA PRO A 92 -0.31 0.84 5.26
C PRO A 92 0.69 1.01 6.43
N GLY A 93 1.53 2.04 6.41
CA GLY A 93 2.58 2.29 7.40
C GLY A 93 3.96 1.94 6.86
N ILE A 94 4.34 2.49 5.71
CA ILE A 94 5.58 2.10 5.02
C ILE A 94 6.83 2.54 5.79
N LEU A 95 7.73 1.58 6.03
CA LEU A 95 9.01 1.82 6.67
C LEU A 95 10.09 2.19 5.62
N PRO A 96 10.84 3.28 5.82
CA PRO A 96 11.88 3.70 4.89
C PRO A 96 13.03 2.69 4.86
N ARG A 97 13.60 2.49 3.67
CA ARG A 97 14.82 1.67 3.51
C ARG A 97 16.01 2.38 4.12
N ASN A 98 16.97 1.64 4.65
CA ASN A 98 18.22 2.20 5.15
C ASN A 98 19.34 2.02 4.11
N PRO A 99 19.67 3.06 3.31
CA PRO A 99 20.71 2.96 2.30
C PRO A 99 22.12 2.93 2.88
N ASN A 100 22.30 3.27 4.16
CA ASN A 100 23.61 3.39 4.79
C ASN A 100 24.22 2.04 5.20
N VAL A 101 23.43 0.98 5.18
CA VAL A 101 23.90 -0.38 5.48
C VAL A 101 24.47 -0.98 4.19
N ASP A 102 25.76 -1.29 4.20
CA ASP A 102 26.43 -1.96 3.10
C ASP A 102 26.12 -3.47 3.08
N ASP A 103 26.59 -4.18 2.04
CA ASP A 103 26.26 -5.60 1.88
C ASP A 103 26.96 -6.49 2.92
N ALA A 104 28.13 -6.09 3.43
CA ALA A 104 28.84 -6.83 4.47
C ALA A 104 28.10 -6.72 5.81
N GLU A 105 27.66 -5.52 6.17
CA GLU A 105 26.86 -5.26 7.35
C GLU A 105 25.47 -5.91 7.23
N ALA A 106 24.85 -5.89 6.05
CA ALA A 106 23.58 -6.59 5.83
C ALA A 106 23.70 -8.10 5.98
N ALA A 107 24.80 -8.71 5.53
CA ALA A 107 25.08 -10.14 5.72
C ALA A 107 25.32 -10.48 7.19
N ALA A 108 26.07 -9.64 7.91
CA ALA A 108 26.29 -9.79 9.35
C ALA A 108 24.99 -9.66 10.14
N ASN A 109 24.14 -8.66 9.81
CA ASN A 109 22.83 -8.47 10.42
C ASN A 109 21.87 -9.65 10.18
N ALA A 110 21.98 -10.32 9.03
CA ALA A 110 21.16 -11.49 8.73
C ALA A 110 21.47 -12.71 9.60
N GLN A 111 22.72 -12.81 10.06
CA GLN A 111 23.20 -13.90 10.91
C GLN A 111 23.12 -13.55 12.40
N SER A 112 22.94 -12.28 12.74
CA SER A 112 22.87 -11.84 14.14
C SER A 112 21.47 -12.02 14.72
N MET A 113 21.41 -12.18 16.03
CA MET A 113 20.16 -12.23 16.79
C MET A 113 20.01 -10.90 17.51
N ARG A 114 18.97 -10.14 17.17
CA ARG A 114 18.64 -8.89 17.83
C ARG A 114 17.29 -9.02 18.53
N SER A 115 17.21 -8.57 19.77
CA SER A 115 15.95 -8.52 20.52
C SER A 115 15.69 -7.14 21.08
N THR A 116 14.41 -6.83 21.31
CA THR A 116 13.97 -5.62 22.01
C THR A 116 13.02 -6.02 23.13
N GLU A 117 13.01 -5.27 24.22
CA GLU A 117 12.06 -5.48 25.32
C GLU A 117 10.85 -4.56 25.12
N ILE A 118 9.65 -5.14 25.27
CA ILE A 118 8.37 -4.41 25.18
C ILE A 118 7.53 -4.85 26.36
N ASN A 119 7.22 -3.95 27.29
CA ASN A 119 6.43 -4.24 28.48
C ASN A 119 6.94 -5.47 29.28
N GLY A 120 8.26 -5.61 29.45
CA GLY A 120 8.85 -6.75 30.16
C GLY A 120 8.98 -8.04 29.35
N VAL A 121 8.56 -8.05 28.08
CA VAL A 121 8.66 -9.22 27.19
C VAL A 121 9.75 -8.99 26.15
N THR A 122 10.73 -9.89 26.09
CA THR A 122 11.78 -9.87 25.06
C THR A 122 11.26 -10.44 23.75
N VAL A 123 11.23 -9.63 22.71
CA VAL A 123 10.82 -10.02 21.35
C VAL A 123 12.03 -10.02 20.43
N GLN A 124 12.23 -11.11 19.70
CA GLN A 124 13.28 -11.19 18.67
C GLN A 124 12.86 -10.42 17.42
N LEU A 125 13.74 -9.55 16.94
CA LEU A 125 13.57 -8.79 15.71
C LEU A 125 14.06 -9.61 14.52
N LYS A 126 13.40 -9.44 13.37
CA LYS A 126 13.81 -10.09 12.12
C LYS A 126 14.42 -9.06 11.17
N TRP A 127 15.59 -9.37 10.63
CA TRP A 127 16.21 -8.58 9.58
C TRP A 127 15.39 -8.64 8.28
N CYS A 128 15.38 -7.54 7.52
CA CYS A 128 14.88 -7.48 6.15
C CYS A 128 16.03 -7.10 5.22
N HIS A 129 16.41 -8.02 4.33
CA HIS A 129 17.49 -7.80 3.37
C HIS A 129 17.16 -6.71 2.33
N THR A 130 15.91 -6.68 1.87
CA THR A 130 15.46 -5.76 0.82
C THR A 130 15.42 -4.31 1.28
N CYS A 131 14.90 -4.07 2.48
CA CYS A 131 14.79 -2.73 3.07
C CYS A 131 16.01 -2.35 3.91
N ARG A 132 16.91 -3.31 4.19
CA ARG A 132 18.11 -3.18 5.03
C ARG A 132 17.81 -2.62 6.42
N ILE A 133 16.76 -3.12 7.06
CA ILE A 133 16.33 -2.70 8.40
C ILE A 133 16.03 -3.90 9.29
N TRP A 134 16.22 -3.70 10.60
CA TRP A 134 15.60 -4.53 11.62
C TRP A 134 14.12 -4.19 11.69
N ARG A 135 13.24 -5.13 11.33
CA ARG A 135 11.80 -4.89 11.33
C ARG A 135 11.30 -4.66 12.75
N PRO A 136 10.60 -3.55 13.03
CA PRO A 136 9.91 -3.36 14.28
C PRO A 136 8.92 -4.49 14.57
N PRO A 137 8.51 -4.67 15.83
CA PRO A 137 7.46 -5.61 16.20
C PRO A 137 6.19 -5.36 15.39
N ARG A 138 5.61 -6.44 14.85
CA ARG A 138 4.43 -6.47 13.94
C ARG A 138 4.69 -6.04 12.49
N ALA A 139 5.85 -5.49 12.15
CA ALA A 139 6.17 -5.14 10.77
C ALA A 139 6.61 -6.38 9.95
N SER A 140 6.18 -6.46 8.71
CA SER A 140 6.48 -7.51 7.75
C SER A 140 6.90 -6.94 6.41
N HIS A 141 7.74 -7.68 5.68
CA HIS A 141 8.09 -7.30 4.32
C HIS A 141 7.00 -7.83 3.37
N CYS A 142 6.34 -6.93 2.65
CA CYS A 142 5.42 -7.31 1.58
C CYS A 142 6.21 -7.46 0.29
N SER A 143 6.28 -8.68 -0.25
CA SER A 143 6.96 -8.96 -1.53
C SER A 143 6.29 -8.25 -2.70
N GLU A 144 4.95 -8.18 -2.69
CA GLU A 144 4.16 -7.56 -3.76
C GLU A 144 4.44 -6.06 -3.86
N CYS A 145 4.39 -5.35 -2.73
CA CYS A 145 4.64 -3.90 -2.65
C CYS A 145 6.14 -3.55 -2.60
N ASN A 146 6.99 -4.55 -2.38
CA ASN A 146 8.44 -4.45 -2.22
C ASN A 146 8.87 -3.45 -1.12
N VAL A 147 8.15 -3.42 -0.01
CA VAL A 147 8.40 -2.52 1.13
C VAL A 147 8.10 -3.24 2.45
N CYS A 148 8.69 -2.76 3.55
CA CYS A 148 8.27 -3.15 4.89
C CYS A 148 7.09 -2.28 5.32
N VAL A 149 6.08 -2.91 5.91
CA VAL A 149 4.88 -2.31 6.52
C VAL A 149 4.63 -2.94 7.87
#